data_AF-A0A7R9CPY4-F1
#
_entry.id   AF-A0A7R9CPY4-F1
#
_cell.length_a   1.000
_cell.length_b   1.000
_cell.length_c   1.000
_cell.angle_alpha   90.00
_cell.angle_beta   90.00
_cell.angle_gamma   90.00
#
_symmetry.space_group_name_H-M   'P 1'
#
loop_
_entity.id
_entity.type
_entity.pdbx_description
1 polymer ?
#
loop_
_entity_poly.entity_id
_entity_poly.type
_entity_poly.pdbx_seq_one_letter_code
_entity_poly.pdbx_strand_id
1 'polypeptide(L)'
;MRSTWCTDPYFCGAFSYMGISSTVGHQCDLGAPIPGECGDVPPILLFAGEATCPGYHSTTHGALISGVREANRVIELTKKYQGPPNSKNMEAN
;
A
#
# COMPACT_ATOMS: atom_id res chain seq x y z
N MET A 1 20.79 0.67 26.86
CA MET A 1 20.61 1.04 25.44
C MET A 1 19.18 1.55 25.28
N ARG A 2 18.97 2.67 24.61
CA ARG A 2 17.63 3.25 24.31
C ARG A 2 17.47 3.33 22.80
N SER A 3 16.26 3.07 22.30
CA SER A 3 15.95 3.28 20.89
C SER A 3 15.76 4.76 20.57
N THR A 4 15.97 5.12 19.30
CA THR A 4 15.87 6.48 18.77
C THR A 4 14.93 6.55 17.56
N TRP A 5 13.85 5.76 17.59
CA TRP A 5 12.89 5.61 16.48
C TRP A 5 12.41 6.94 15.89
N CYS A 6 12.10 7.92 16.74
CA CYS A 6 11.59 9.23 16.30
C CYS A 6 12.61 10.07 15.51
N THR A 7 13.90 9.85 15.72
CA THR A 7 14.98 10.62 15.07
C THR A 7 15.74 9.79 14.04
N ASP A 8 15.42 8.50 13.91
CA ASP A 8 16.00 7.64 12.88
C ASP A 8 15.42 8.03 11.51
N PRO A 9 16.26 8.36 10.51
CA PRO A 9 15.80 8.86 9.21
C PRO A 9 15.05 7.82 8.37
N TYR A 10 15.12 6.54 8.73
CA TYR A 10 14.42 5.46 8.01
C TYR A 10 13.05 5.13 8.61
N PHE A 11 12.77 5.57 9.85
CA PHE A 11 11.51 5.26 10.54
C PHE A 11 10.70 6.51 10.90
N CYS A 12 11.37 7.60 11.29
CA CYS A 12 10.75 8.89 11.66
C CYS A 12 9.62 8.77 12.70
N GLY A 13 9.63 7.71 13.51
CA GLY A 13 8.53 7.31 14.37
C GLY A 13 8.57 5.82 14.68
N ALA A 14 7.66 5.35 15.54
CA ALA A 14 7.57 3.93 15.90
C ALA A 14 6.45 3.20 15.14
N PHE A 15 5.28 3.83 15.03
CA PHE A 15 4.09 3.30 14.36
C PHE A 15 3.09 4.44 14.09
N SER A 16 2.16 4.22 13.17
CA SER A 16 1.06 5.13 12.87
C SER A 16 0.06 5.19 14.03
N TYR A 17 -0.69 6.28 14.14
CA TYR A 17 -1.81 6.38 15.08
C TYR A 17 -2.93 7.22 14.47
N MET A 18 -4.16 7.00 14.95
CA MET A 18 -5.32 7.79 14.54
C MET A 18 -5.40 9.09 15.35
N GLY A 19 -4.97 10.19 14.73
CA GLY A 19 -5.14 11.54 15.28
C GLY A 19 -6.60 11.98 15.38
N ILE A 20 -6.84 13.07 16.11
CA ILE A 20 -8.18 13.62 16.38
C ILE A 20 -8.96 13.90 15.08
N SER A 21 -8.27 14.33 14.03
CA SER A 21 -8.86 14.62 12.72
C SER A 21 -8.68 13.49 11.69
N SER A 22 -8.16 12.33 12.11
CA SER A 22 -7.95 11.20 11.22
C SER A 22 -9.19 10.32 11.15
N THR A 23 -9.49 9.81 9.97
CA THR A 23 -10.57 8.83 9.76
C THR A 23 -10.02 7.53 9.18
N VAL A 24 -10.78 6.43 9.31
CA VAL A 24 -10.42 5.16 8.64
C VAL A 24 -10.24 5.36 7.12
N GLY A 25 -10.95 6.34 6.54
CA GLY A 25 -10.75 6.77 5.15
C GLY A 25 -9.30 7.11 4.84
N HIS A 26 -8.57 7.80 5.71
CA HIS A 26 -7.16 8.13 5.48
C HIS A 26 -6.26 6.88 5.40
N GLN A 27 -6.58 5.80 6.15
CA GLN A 27 -5.86 4.53 6.04
C GLN A 27 -6.18 3.82 4.73
N CYS A 28 -7.45 3.89 4.28
CA CYS A 28 -7.85 3.40 2.96
C CYS A 28 -7.14 4.16 1.85
N ASP A 29 -7.06 5.49 1.95
CA ASP A 29 -6.38 6.36 0.99
C ASP A 29 -4.89 6.03 0.91
N LEU A 30 -4.21 5.83 2.05
CA LEU A 30 -2.81 5.37 2.09
C LEU A 30 -2.60 4.01 1.44
N GLY A 31 -3.62 3.13 1.50
CA GLY A 31 -3.59 1.82 0.87
C GLY A 31 -4.03 1.81 -0.59
N ALA A 32 -4.50 2.93 -1.15
CA ALA A 32 -4.94 3.01 -2.53
C ALA A 32 -3.73 3.06 -3.48
N PRO A 33 -3.77 2.33 -4.60
CA PRO A 33 -2.69 2.37 -5.57
C PRO A 33 -2.77 3.65 -6.41
N ILE A 34 -1.66 3.96 -7.11
CA ILE A 34 -1.58 5.08 -8.04
C ILE A 34 -1.08 4.60 -9.42
N PRO A 35 -1.82 4.84 -10.51
CA PRO A 35 -3.22 5.29 -10.54
C PRO A 35 -4.17 4.30 -9.86
N GLY A 36 -5.36 4.77 -9.48
CA GLY A 36 -6.38 3.93 -8.85
C GLY A 36 -6.86 2.81 -9.78
N GLU A 37 -7.61 1.85 -9.23
CA GLU A 37 -8.08 0.67 -9.98
C GLU A 37 -8.97 1.00 -11.18
N CYS A 38 -9.65 2.16 -11.17
CA CYS A 38 -10.49 2.66 -12.26
C CYS A 38 -9.78 3.66 -13.18
N GLY A 39 -8.46 3.81 -13.08
CA GLY A 39 -7.69 4.71 -13.95
C GLY A 39 -7.57 4.18 -15.38
N ASP A 40 -7.24 5.08 -16.31
CA ASP A 40 -7.02 4.76 -17.73
C ASP A 40 -5.83 3.80 -17.95
N VAL A 41 -4.94 3.72 -16.96
CA VAL A 41 -3.77 2.85 -16.95
C VAL A 41 -3.77 2.03 -15.66
N PRO A 42 -3.20 0.81 -15.68
CA PRO A 42 -3.16 -0.02 -14.48
C PRO A 42 -2.34 0.64 -13.37
N PRO A 43 -2.61 0.28 -12.10
CA PRO A 43 -1.77 0.63 -10.97
C PRO A 43 -0.27 0.45 -11.24
N ILE A 44 0.51 1.50 -10.99
CA ILE A 44 1.97 1.51 -11.16
C ILE A 44 2.65 1.48 -9.79
N LEU A 45 2.14 2.28 -8.85
CA LEU A 45 2.63 2.40 -7.50
C LEU A 45 1.61 1.80 -6.53
N LEU A 46 2.10 0.89 -5.70
CA LEU A 46 1.31 0.16 -4.72
C LEU A 46 1.89 0.40 -3.34
N PHE A 47 1.02 0.46 -2.33
CA PHE A 47 1.41 0.81 -0.96
C PHE A 47 1.00 -0.29 0.01
N ALA A 48 1.98 -0.75 0.79
CA ALA A 48 1.80 -1.69 1.89
C ALA A 48 2.48 -1.15 3.14
N GLY A 49 2.13 -1.72 4.29
CA GLY A 49 2.63 -1.29 5.58
C GLY A 49 1.50 -1.22 6.60
N GLU A 50 1.86 -1.14 7.88
CA GLU A 50 0.86 -1.13 8.97
C GLU A 50 -0.15 0.02 8.81
N ALA A 51 0.31 1.20 8.37
CA ALA A 51 -0.53 2.39 8.24
C ALA A 51 -1.61 2.28 7.14
N THR A 52 -1.50 1.30 6.26
CA THR A 52 -2.40 1.08 5.12
C THR A 52 -3.45 -0.01 5.41
N CYS A 53 -3.57 -0.48 6.65
CA CYS A 53 -4.45 -1.60 7.02
C CYS A 53 -5.52 -1.17 8.04
N PRO A 54 -6.70 -0.73 7.56
CA PRO A 54 -7.88 -0.48 8.39
C PRO A 54 -8.15 -1.60 9.40
N GLY A 55 -8.28 -1.23 10.67
CA GLY A 55 -8.54 -2.17 11.77
C GLY A 55 -7.31 -2.88 12.36
N TYR A 56 -6.15 -2.85 11.68
CA TYR A 56 -4.90 -3.50 12.14
C TYR A 56 -3.65 -2.61 12.03
N HIS A 57 -3.83 -1.29 11.89
CA HIS A 57 -2.73 -0.33 11.96
C HIS A 57 -1.96 -0.42 13.28
N SER A 58 -0.72 0.06 13.26
CA SER A 58 0.28 -0.01 14.34
C SER A 58 0.73 -1.42 14.73
N THR A 59 0.40 -2.44 13.92
CA THR A 59 0.75 -3.84 14.22
C THR A 59 1.55 -4.50 13.11
N THR A 60 2.41 -5.46 13.49
CA THR A 60 3.09 -6.34 12.53
C THR A 60 2.10 -7.17 11.71
N HIS A 61 0.96 -7.54 12.29
CA HIS A 61 -0.08 -8.29 11.57
C HIS A 61 -0.72 -7.45 10.45
N GLY A 62 -0.97 -6.16 10.68
CA GLY A 62 -1.44 -5.24 9.65
C GLY A 62 -0.41 -5.03 8.54
N ALA A 63 0.88 -4.96 8.87
CA ALA A 63 1.95 -4.95 7.87
C ALA A 63 1.98 -6.23 7.01
N LEU A 64 1.80 -7.40 7.63
CA LEU A 64 1.70 -8.68 6.92
C LEU A 64 0.48 -8.73 5.99
N ILE A 65 -0.71 -8.39 6.51
CA ILE A 65 -1.96 -8.41 5.73
C ILE A 65 -1.87 -7.47 4.54
N SER A 66 -1.42 -6.23 4.74
CA SER A 66 -1.26 -5.25 3.66
C SER A 66 -0.22 -5.69 2.62
N GLY A 67 0.87 -6.34 3.04
CA GLY A 67 1.86 -6.92 2.13
C GLY A 67 1.28 -8.02 1.25
N VAL A 68 0.51 -8.95 1.84
CA VAL A 68 -0.18 -10.00 1.08
C VAL A 68 -1.21 -9.40 0.12
N ARG A 69 -1.95 -8.37 0.55
CA ARG A 69 -2.91 -7.63 -0.28
C ARG A 69 -2.25 -7.08 -1.55
N GLU A 70 -1.15 -6.35 -1.43
CA GLU A 70 -0.49 -5.76 -2.60
C GLU A 70 0.24 -6.81 -3.46
N ALA A 71 0.78 -7.87 -2.85
CA ALA A 71 1.34 -9.00 -3.60
C ALA A 71 0.30 -9.67 -4.50
N ASN A 72 -0.91 -9.90 -3.98
CA ASN A 72 -2.02 -10.44 -4.77
C ASN A 72 -2.41 -9.51 -5.92
N ARG A 73 -2.47 -8.19 -5.67
CA ARG A 73 -2.76 -7.19 -6.72
C ARG A 73 -1.71 -7.23 -7.84
N VAL A 74 -0.42 -7.35 -7.50
CA VAL A 74 0.66 -7.51 -8.49
C VAL A 74 0.49 -8.80 -9.29
N ILE A 75 0.15 -9.93 -8.65
CA ILE A 75 -0.08 -11.21 -9.33
C ILE A 75 -1.27 -11.10 -10.30
N GLU A 76 -2.37 -10.49 -9.88
CA GLU A 76 -3.57 -10.30 -10.71
C GLU A 76 -3.28 -9.42 -11.93
N LEU A 77 -2.58 -8.30 -11.74
CA LEU A 77 -2.14 -7.44 -12.83
C LEU A 77 -1.21 -8.20 -13.78
N THR A 78 -0.24 -8.95 -13.26
CA THR A 78 0.68 -9.73 -14.08
C THR A 78 -0.04 -10.79 -14.93
N LYS A 79 -1.05 -11.46 -14.35
CA LYS A 79 -1.89 -12.41 -15.10
C LYS A 79 -2.71 -11.70 -16.18
N LYS A 80 -3.35 -10.57 -15.84
CA LYS A 80 -4.18 -9.78 -16.76
C LYS A 80 -3.39 -9.27 -17.97
N TYR A 81 -2.17 -8.79 -17.76
CA TYR A 81 -1.32 -8.19 -18.80
C TYR A 81 -0.25 -9.14 -19.37
N GLN A 82 -0.31 -10.43 -19.01
CA GLN A 82 0.63 -11.47 -19.42
C GLN A 82 2.11 -11.09 -19.21
N GLY A 83 2.40 -10.49 -18.06
CA GLY A 83 3.67 -9.85 -17.74
C GLY A 83 3.49 -8.49 -17.06
N PRO A 84 4.57 -7.72 -16.84
CA PRO A 84 4.45 -6.37 -16.32
C PRO A 84 3.62 -5.51 -17.30
N PRO A 85 2.70 -4.67 -16.79
CA PRO A 85 1.90 -3.81 -17.65
C PRO A 85 2.78 -2.90 -18.49
N ASN A 86 2.58 -2.91 -19.80
CA ASN A 86 3.26 -2.02 -20.74
C ASN A 86 2.26 -1.52 -21.77
N SER A 87 2.56 -0.40 -22.43
CA SER A 87 1.65 0.25 -23.38
C SER A 87 1.17 -0.68 -24.50
N LYS A 88 1.97 -1.66 -24.93
CA LYS A 88 1.59 -2.61 -25.99
C LYS A 88 0.57 -3.64 -25.51
N ASN A 89 0.68 -4.07 -24.25
CA ASN A 89 -0.20 -5.08 -23.67
C ASN A 89 -1.51 -4.48 -23.11
N MET A 90 -1.65 -3.16 -23.10
CA MET A 90 -2.83 -2.44 -22.62
C MET A 90 -3.91 -2.26 -23.69
N GLU A 91 -3.55 -2.34 -24.98
CA GLU A 91 -4.49 -2.23 -26.12
C GLU A 91 -5.02 -3.58 -26.62
N ALA A 92 -4.48 -4.69 -26.12
CA ALA A 92 -4.73 -6.04 -26.65
C ALA A 92 -5.93 -6.78 -26.01
N ASN A 93 -6.76 -6.10 -25.20
CA ASN A 93 -7.93 -6.68 -24.52
C ASN A 93 -9.21 -5.88 -24.82
#